data_AF-A0A8H2QJE1-F1
#
_entry.id   AF-A0A8H2QJE1-F1
#
_cell.length_a   1.000
_cell.length_b   1.000
_cell.length_c   1.000
_cell.angle_alpha   90.00
_cell.angle_beta   90.00
_cell.angle_gamma   90.00
#
_symmetry.space_group_name_H-M   'P 1'
#
loop_
_entity.id
_entity.type
_entity.pdbx_description
1 polymer ?
#
loop_
_entity_poly.entity_id
_entity_poly.type
_entity_poly.pdbx_seq_one_letter_code
_entity_poly.pdbx_strand_id
1 'polypeptide(L)'
;MTVITENVIPGNHGRIFTTNASSDAEMEELKSIVEKIDGVKDVVLIKEVYPKEFIVHTTKLIKNNVIEKAVNELKIKAIPKGIFPLLNI
;
A
#
# COMPACT_ATOMS: atom_id res chain seq x y z
N MET A 1 -18.11 -7.39 -6.12
CA MET A 1 -16.72 -7.75 -6.46
C MET A 1 -16.35 -6.99 -7.72
N THR A 2 -15.38 -6.09 -7.64
CA THR A 2 -14.84 -5.39 -8.81
C THR A 2 -13.33 -5.57 -8.82
N VAL A 3 -12.73 -5.75 -10.00
CA VAL A 3 -11.27 -5.85 -10.16
C VAL A 3 -10.55 -4.68 -9.47
N ILE A 4 -11.16 -3.50 -9.53
CA ILE A 4 -10.69 -2.26 -8.93
C ILE A 4 -10.61 -2.38 -7.39
N THR A 5 -11.59 -3.01 -6.73
CA THR A 5 -11.63 -3.14 -5.27
C THR A 5 -10.70 -4.23 -4.73
N GLU A 6 -10.21 -5.15 -5.55
CA GLU A 6 -9.43 -6.31 -5.09
C GLU A 6 -7.94 -6.23 -5.46
N ASN A 7 -7.56 -5.23 -6.27
CA ASN A 7 -6.22 -5.11 -6.80
C ASN A 7 -5.67 -3.68 -6.68
N VAL A 8 -4.35 -3.58 -6.61
CA VAL A 8 -3.60 -2.37 -6.93
C VAL A 8 -3.46 -2.33 -8.45
N ILE A 9 -4.02 -1.28 -9.05
CA ILE A 9 -4.08 -1.10 -10.50
C ILE A 9 -2.82 -0.35 -10.96
N PRO A 10 -2.12 -0.81 -12.01
CA PRO A 10 -0.96 -0.11 -12.52
C PRO A 10 -1.33 1.26 -13.10
N GLY A 11 -0.37 2.20 -13.05
CA GLY A 11 -0.53 3.58 -13.50
C GLY A 11 -0.29 4.59 -12.38
N ASN A 12 -0.93 5.76 -12.47
CA ASN A 12 -0.64 6.92 -11.60
C ASN A 12 -1.59 7.07 -10.40
N HIS A 13 -2.52 6.14 -10.18
CA HIS A 13 -3.51 6.27 -9.11
C HIS A 13 -3.01 5.70 -7.76
N GLY A 14 -2.27 4.59 -7.83
CA GLY A 14 -1.88 3.82 -6.66
C GLY A 14 -3.08 3.28 -5.88
N ARG A 15 -2.79 2.64 -4.75
CA ARG A 15 -3.82 2.19 -3.81
C ARG A 15 -3.43 2.51 -2.38
N ILE A 16 -4.39 3.06 -1.64
CA ILE A 16 -4.22 3.45 -0.24
C ILE A 16 -4.50 2.24 0.64
N PHE A 17 -3.59 2.01 1.58
CA PHE A 17 -3.75 1.07 2.68
C PHE A 17 -3.65 1.82 4.00
N THR A 18 -4.54 1.48 4.92
CA THR A 18 -4.46 1.91 6.31
C THR A 18 -3.83 0.78 7.13
N THR A 19 -3.04 1.12 8.14
CA THR A 19 -2.32 0.14 8.95
C THR A 19 -2.37 0.48 10.45
N ASN A 20 -2.19 -0.54 11.29
CA ASN A 20 -2.05 -0.39 12.74
C ASN A 20 -0.58 -0.26 13.20
N ALA A 21 0.35 0.05 12.29
CA ALA A 21 1.72 0.37 12.65
C ALA A 21 1.77 1.52 13.67
N SER A 22 2.54 1.33 14.74
CA SER A 22 2.56 2.20 15.91
C SER A 22 3.66 3.27 15.83
N SER A 23 4.71 3.03 15.05
CA SER A 23 5.91 3.87 14.98
C SER A 23 6.31 4.18 13.54
N ASP A 24 7.13 5.21 13.33
CA ASP A 24 7.61 5.54 11.97
C ASP A 24 8.63 4.51 11.49
N ALA A 25 9.39 3.91 12.41
CA ALA A 25 10.27 2.79 12.11
C ALA A 25 9.51 1.59 11.51
N GLU A 26 8.36 1.22 12.10
CA GLU A 26 7.49 0.17 11.56
C GLU A 26 6.96 0.52 10.15
N MET A 27 6.69 1.80 9.88
CA MET A 27 6.26 2.23 8.53
C MET A 27 7.38 2.11 7.50
N GLU A 28 8.62 2.43 7.87
CA GLU A 28 9.79 2.29 6.98
C GLU A 28 10.15 0.81 6.71
N GLU A 29 10.01 -0.07 7.72
CA GLU A 29 10.13 -1.51 7.53
C GLU A 29 9.04 -2.06 6.61
N LEU A 30 7.79 -1.62 6.82
CA LEU A 30 6.65 -1.95 5.96
C LEU A 30 6.89 -1.52 4.52
N LYS A 31 7.34 -0.28 4.32
CA LYS A 31 7.72 0.23 3.00
C LYS A 31 8.74 -0.69 2.33
N SER A 32 9.81 -1.01 3.06
CA SER A 32 10.93 -1.82 2.56
C SER A 32 10.52 -3.23 2.16
N ILE A 33 9.55 -3.85 2.85
CA ILE A 33 9.08 -5.20 2.50
C ILE A 33 8.12 -5.17 1.30
N VAL A 34 7.25 -4.15 1.23
CA VAL A 34 6.28 -4.02 0.13
C VAL A 34 6.98 -3.66 -1.19
N GLU A 35 8.02 -2.81 -1.16
CA GLU A 35 8.80 -2.44 -2.35
C GLU A 35 9.58 -3.62 -2.96
N LYS A 36 9.79 -4.72 -2.22
CA LYS A 36 10.44 -5.94 -2.73
C LYS A 36 9.49 -6.83 -3.54
N ILE A 37 8.18 -6.55 -3.51
CA ILE A 37 7.20 -7.35 -4.24
C ILE A 37 7.36 -7.07 -5.73
N ASP A 38 7.57 -8.13 -6.51
CA ASP A 38 7.69 -8.03 -7.97
C ASP A 38 6.44 -7.36 -8.59
N GLY A 39 6.67 -6.23 -9.26
CA GLY A 39 5.62 -5.39 -9.85
C GLY A 39 5.20 -4.19 -9.01
N VAL A 40 5.69 -4.04 -7.77
CA VAL A 40 5.58 -2.77 -7.04
C VAL A 40 6.61 -1.79 -7.59
N LYS A 41 6.14 -0.56 -7.89
CA LYS A 41 6.98 0.52 -8.41
C LYS A 41 7.61 1.30 -7.26
N ASP A 42 6.78 1.73 -6.33
CA ASP A 42 7.17 2.48 -5.12
C ASP A 42 6.06 2.39 -4.07
N VAL A 43 6.44 2.75 -2.84
CA VAL A 43 5.52 2.91 -1.72
C VAL A 43 5.71 4.28 -1.08
N VAL A 44 4.63 5.05 -1.00
CA VAL A 44 4.63 6.41 -0.43
C VAL A 44 3.96 6.39 0.93
N LEU A 45 4.70 6.78 1.97
CA LEU A 45 4.17 6.88 3.32
C LEU A 45 3.43 8.21 3.49
N ILE A 46 2.19 8.16 3.98
CA ILE A 46 1.42 9.37 4.30
C ILE A 46 1.72 9.74 5.75
N LYS A 47 2.43 10.84 5.93
CA LYS A 47 2.77 11.38 7.26
C LYS A 47 1.57 12.12 7.86
N GLU A 48 1.54 12.21 9.18
CA GLU A 48 0.57 13.04 9.94
C GLU A 48 -0.91 12.62 9.81
N VAL A 49 -1.19 11.38 9.44
CA VAL A 49 -2.54 10.79 9.42
C VAL A 49 -2.64 9.64 10.42
N TYR A 50 -3.77 9.57 11.14
CA TYR A 50 -4.10 8.45 12.03
C TYR A 50 -5.47 7.85 11.69
N PRO A 51 -5.60 6.51 11.56
CA PRO A 51 -4.52 5.52 11.59
C PRO A 51 -3.52 5.72 10.44
N LYS A 52 -2.29 5.21 10.57
CA LYS A 52 -1.23 5.46 9.58
C LYS A 52 -1.61 4.91 8.21
N GLU A 53 -1.23 5.60 7.15
CA GLU A 53 -1.57 5.23 5.78
C GLU A 53 -0.33 5.21 4.86
N PHE A 54 -0.41 4.40 3.81
CA PHE A 54 0.58 4.35 2.75
C PHE A 54 -0.09 4.07 1.40
N ILE A 55 0.56 4.51 0.32
CA ILE A 55 0.11 4.34 -1.06
C ILE A 55 1.08 3.39 -1.75
N VAL A 56 0.54 2.38 -2.42
CA VAL A 56 1.33 1.46 -3.27
C VAL A 56 1.05 1.78 -4.74
N HIS A 57 2.08 2.04 -5.53
CA HIS A 57 1.96 2.06 -6.99
C HIS A 57 2.61 0.82 -7.59
N THR A 58 2.06 0.37 -8.73
CA THR A 58 2.50 -0.87 -9.36
C THR A 58 2.71 -0.67 -10.87
N THR A 59 3.58 -1.49 -11.45
CA THR A 59 3.79 -1.59 -12.90
C THR A 59 2.92 -2.68 -13.53
N LYS A 60 2.35 -3.57 -12.71
CA LYS A 60 1.38 -4.60 -13.11
C LYS A 60 0.27 -4.76 -12.08
N LEU A 61 -0.76 -5.51 -12.43
CA LEU A 61 -1.88 -5.80 -11.54
C LEU A 61 -1.42 -6.67 -10.36
N ILE A 62 -1.61 -6.21 -9.14
CA ILE A 62 -1.26 -6.95 -7.91
C ILE A 62 -2.50 -7.05 -7.02
N LYS A 63 -2.81 -8.23 -6.49
CA LYS A 63 -3.92 -8.41 -5.55
C LYS A 63 -3.60 -7.74 -4.21
N ASN A 64 -4.59 -7.10 -3.59
CA ASN A 64 -4.43 -6.49 -2.26
C ASN A 64 -3.87 -7.49 -1.25
N ASN A 65 -4.36 -8.72 -1.28
CA ASN A 65 -3.95 -9.80 -0.37
C ASN A 65 -2.45 -10.13 -0.46
N VAL A 66 -1.77 -9.80 -1.56
CA VAL A 66 -0.30 -9.95 -1.66
C VAL A 66 0.38 -8.90 -0.79
N ILE A 67 -0.09 -7.64 -0.85
CA ILE A 67 0.39 -6.55 0.00
C ILE A 67 0.08 -6.85 1.46
N GLU A 68 -1.16 -7.22 1.78
CA GLU A 68 -1.60 -7.54 3.15
C GLU A 68 -0.76 -8.66 3.77
N LYS A 69 -0.45 -9.72 2.99
CA LYS A 69 0.39 -10.83 3.47
C LYS A 69 1.82 -10.40 3.76
N ALA A 70 2.42 -9.60 2.88
CA ALA A 70 3.78 -9.08 3.09
C ALA A 70 3.86 -8.22 4.35
N VAL A 71 2.88 -7.33 4.56
CA VAL A 71 2.83 -6.51 5.79
C VAL A 71 2.62 -7.38 7.04
N ASN A 72 1.82 -8.44 6.94
CA ASN A 72 1.54 -9.34 8.06
C ASN A 72 2.78 -10.12 8.54
N GLU A 73 3.85 -10.22 7.75
CA GLU A 73 5.13 -10.78 8.20
C GLU A 73 5.78 -9.95 9.33
N LEU A 74 5.49 -8.65 9.36
CA LEU A 74 5.91 -7.73 10.42
C LEU A 74 4.98 -7.77 11.66
N LYS A 75 3.99 -8.68 11.68
CA LYS A 75 2.92 -8.75 12.70
C LYS A 75 2.04 -7.49 12.76
N ILE A 76 2.00 -6.73 11.67
CA ILE A 76 1.18 -5.54 11.47
C ILE A 76 0.11 -5.87 10.42
N LYS A 77 -1.06 -5.23 10.51
CA LYS A 77 -2.15 -5.38 9.53
C LYS A 77 -2.16 -4.20 8.56
N ALA A 78 -2.37 -4.48 7.29
CA ALA A 78 -2.74 -3.49 6.28
C ALA A 78 -4.16 -3.80 5.79
N ILE A 79 -4.96 -2.76 5.57
CA ILE A 79 -6.34 -2.86 5.07
C ILE A 79 -6.49 -1.89 3.90
N PRO A 80 -6.91 -2.33 2.71
CA PRO A 80 -7.12 -1.47 1.57
C PRO A 80 -8.31 -0.53 1.83
N LYS A 81 -8.09 0.78 1.68
CA LYS A 81 -9.14 1.80 1.89
C LYS A 81 -9.80 2.22 0.58
N GLY A 82 -8.98 2.53 -0.43
CA GLY A 82 -9.48 3.03 -1.70
C GLY A 82 -8.36 3.44 -2.66
N ILE A 83 -8.76 4.13 -3.73
CA ILE A 83 -7.87 4.66 -4.77
C ILE A 83 -7.87 6.19 -4.61
N PHE A 84 -6.70 6.83 -4.67
CA PHE A 84 -6.64 8.30 -4.66
C PHE A 84 -7.04 8.83 -6.05
N PRO A 85 -7.76 9.96 -6.15
CA PRO A 85 -7.94 10.64 -7.43
C PRO A 85 -6.58 10.99 -8.06
N LEU A 86 -6.52 10.96 -9.40
CA LEU A 86 -5.32 11.35 -10.15
C LEU A 86 -4.84 12.73 -9.71
N LEU A 87 -3.66 12.80 -9.10
CA LEU A 87 -2.93 14.04 -8.95
C LEU A 87 -2.34 14.37 -10.34
N ASN A 88 -2.97 15.28 -11.06
CA ASN A 88 -2.33 15.92 -12.20
C ASN A 88 -1.20 16.78 -11.62
N ILE A 89 0.04 16.32 -11.79
CA ILE A 89 1.26 17.12 -11.59
C ILE A 89 1.50 17.92 -12.86
#